data_AF-A0A660QRA8-F1
#
_entry.id   AF-A0A660QRA8-F1
#
_cell.length_a   1.000
_cell.length_b   1.000
_cell.length_c   1.000
_cell.angle_alpha   90.00
_cell.angle_beta   90.00
_cell.angle_gamma   90.00
#
_symmetry.space_group_name_H-M   'P 1'
#
loop_
_entity.id
_entity.type
_entity.pdbx_description
1 polymer ?
#
loop_
_entity_poly.entity_id
_entity_poly.type
_entity_poly.pdbx_seq_one_letter_code
_entity_poly.pdbx_strand_id
1 'polypeptide(L)'
;MSAVEIMCSSCGADTLLNREAVYDGFIKTGEKLTCSSCGHVYASEEEVPFKSHKAEPQIFTEADRSAKVEVFDEGENKRICRYCANYTVNPFTQFCAIHKKEVQATDTCGRFKQTEEKDNADRFF
;
A
#
# COMPACT_ATOMS: atom_id res chain seq x y z
N MET A 1 9.85 15.09 -6.27
CA MET A 1 11.06 14.26 -6.11
C MET A 1 12.21 15.04 -6.72
N SER A 2 13.33 15.20 -6.02
CA SER A 2 14.53 15.87 -6.56
C SER A 2 15.19 15.01 -7.63
N ALA A 3 15.92 15.62 -8.57
CA ALA A 3 16.68 14.88 -9.57
C ALA A 3 17.71 13.97 -8.87
N VAL A 4 17.86 12.75 -9.38
CA VAL A 4 18.76 11.72 -8.82
C VAL A 4 19.71 11.18 -9.89
N GLU A 5 19.32 11.21 -11.16
CA GLU A 5 20.15 10.74 -12.27
C GLU A 5 21.25 11.76 -12.62
N ILE A 6 22.49 11.28 -12.67
CA ILE A 6 23.68 12.10 -12.92
C ILE A 6 24.60 11.43 -13.95
N MET A 7 25.40 12.24 -14.64
CA MET A 7 26.56 11.79 -15.40
C MET A 7 27.82 12.12 -14.62
N CYS A 8 28.34 11.18 -13.84
CA CYS A 8 29.40 11.48 -12.86
C CYS A 8 30.61 12.16 -13.52
N SER A 9 31.04 13.32 -12.99
CA SER A 9 32.18 14.08 -13.53
C SER A 9 33.53 13.37 -13.30
N SER A 10 33.61 12.48 -12.30
CA SER A 10 34.84 11.78 -11.94
C SER A 10 35.05 10.48 -12.74
N CYS A 11 34.01 9.65 -12.89
CA CYS A 11 34.13 8.36 -13.59
C CYS A 11 33.43 8.31 -14.96
N GLY A 12 32.64 9.33 -15.32
CA GLY A 12 31.87 9.38 -16.56
C GLY A 12 30.67 8.43 -16.61
N ALA A 13 30.39 7.69 -15.53
CA ALA A 13 29.31 6.72 -15.50
C ALA A 13 27.93 7.40 -15.42
N ASP A 14 26.98 6.79 -16.13
CA ASP A 14 25.55 7.02 -15.98
C ASP A 14 25.07 6.35 -14.70
N THR A 15 24.70 7.14 -13.70
CA THR A 15 24.55 6.65 -12.34
C THR A 15 23.59 7.49 -11.51
N LEU A 16 23.27 7.03 -10.31
CA LEU A 16 22.42 7.73 -9.35
C LEU A 16 23.25 8.44 -8.30
N LEU A 17 22.80 9.62 -7.87
CA LEU A 17 23.33 10.36 -6.74
C LEU A 17 22.78 9.80 -5.43
N ASN A 18 23.68 9.34 -4.57
CA ASN A 18 23.35 8.95 -3.19
C ASN A 18 23.43 10.18 -2.28
N ARG A 19 22.42 10.37 -1.42
CA ARG A 19 22.39 11.40 -0.38
C ARG A 19 22.49 10.74 0.98
N GLU A 20 23.66 10.79 1.59
CA GLU A 20 23.92 10.19 2.89
C GLU A 20 23.84 11.26 3.98
N ALA A 21 22.94 11.09 4.94
CA ALA A 21 22.84 12.01 6.07
C ALA A 21 24.08 11.86 6.98
N VAL A 22 24.75 12.99 7.26
CA VAL A 22 25.87 13.07 8.20
C VAL A 22 25.32 13.52 9.55
N TYR A 23 25.72 12.81 10.61
CA TYR A 23 25.29 13.06 11.98
C TYR A 23 26.49 13.36 12.88
N ASP A 24 26.29 14.27 13.83
CA ASP A 24 27.15 14.45 15.01
C ASP A 24 26.35 13.99 16.24
N GLY A 25 26.68 12.79 16.74
CA GLY A 25 25.85 12.08 17.71
C GLY A 25 24.46 11.75 17.14
N PHE A 26 23.41 12.28 17.79
CA PHE A 26 22.01 12.12 17.36
C PHE A 26 21.48 13.31 16.54
N ILE A 27 22.32 14.29 16.22
CA ILE A 27 21.92 15.51 15.49
C ILE A 27 22.40 15.40 14.04
N LYS A 28 21.48 15.52 13.08
CA LYS A 28 21.83 15.58 11.66
C LYS A 28 22.52 16.91 11.37
N THR A 29 23.78 16.87 10.98
CA THR A 29 24.62 18.06 10.71
C THR A 29 24.70 18.40 9.23
N GLY A 30 24.37 17.46 8.34
CA GLY A 30 24.33 17.74 6.91
C GLY A 30 24.01 16.51 6.07
N GLU A 31 24.29 16.63 4.79
CA GLU A 31 24.18 15.55 3.81
C GLU A 31 25.43 15.52 2.94
N LYS A 32 25.90 14.32 2.65
CA LYS A 32 27.00 14.05 1.74
C LYS A 32 26.43 13.53 0.43
N LEU A 33 26.80 14.16 -0.67
CA LEU A 33 26.36 13.80 -2.01
C LEU A 33 27.42 12.91 -2.65
N THR A 34 27.09 11.66 -2.95
CA THR A 34 28.06 10.68 -3.48
C THR A 34 27.60 10.01 -4.76
N CYS A 35 28.54 9.74 -5.66
CA CYS A 35 28.31 8.91 -6.84
C CYS A 35 28.14 7.44 -6.43
N SER A 36 27.02 6.79 -6.80
CA SER A 36 26.79 5.38 -6.49
C SER A 36 27.72 4.40 -7.22
N SER A 37 28.35 4.81 -8.33
CA SER A 37 29.28 3.97 -9.09
C SER A 37 30.73 4.02 -8.58
N CYS A 38 31.28 5.22 -8.30
CA CYS A 38 32.70 5.38 -7.93
C CYS A 38 32.93 5.95 -6.53
N GLY A 39 31.88 6.36 -5.82
CA GLY A 39 31.98 6.96 -4.49
C GLY A 39 32.51 8.40 -4.46
N HIS A 40 32.68 9.05 -5.61
CA HIS A 40 33.11 10.46 -5.67
C HIS A 40 32.14 11.34 -4.89
N VAL A 41 32.68 12.28 -4.11
CA VAL A 41 31.93 13.15 -3.20
C VAL A 41 31.84 14.54 -3.82
N TYR A 42 30.63 15.04 -4.01
CA TYR A 42 30.40 16.42 -4.47
C TYR A 42 30.33 17.36 -3.26
N ALA A 43 30.89 18.56 -3.40
CA ALA A 43 30.91 19.55 -2.32
C ALA A 43 29.54 20.21 -2.11
N SER A 44 28.78 20.36 -3.17
CA SER A 44 27.43 20.94 -3.14
C SER A 44 26.55 20.35 -4.25
N GLU A 45 25.25 20.66 -4.20
CA GLU A 45 24.30 20.17 -5.20
C GLU A 45 24.47 20.85 -6.56
N GLU A 46 25.01 22.08 -6.60
CA GLU A 46 25.27 22.83 -7.84
C GLU A 46 26.39 22.23 -8.68
N GLU A 47 27.34 21.53 -8.06
CA GLU A 47 28.44 20.84 -8.75
C GLU A 47 28.00 19.51 -9.37
N VAL A 48 26.81 19.03 -9.02
CA VAL A 48 26.31 17.73 -9.47
C VAL A 48 25.80 17.84 -10.91
N PRO A 49 26.37 17.06 -11.85
CA PRO A 49 25.94 17.06 -13.25
C PRO A 49 24.65 16.24 -13.43
N PHE A 50 23.51 16.82 -13.01
CA PHE A 50 22.20 16.21 -13.18
C PHE A 50 21.80 16.08 -14.65
N LYS A 51 21.17 14.96 -14.97
CA LYS A 51 20.57 14.77 -16.29
C LYS A 51 19.26 15.55 -16.42
N SER A 52 19.09 16.18 -17.58
CA SER A 52 17.78 16.70 -17.98
C SER A 52 16.87 15.52 -18.33
N HIS A 53 15.79 15.31 -17.56
CA HIS A 53 14.75 14.37 -17.97
C HIS A 53 14.07 14.90 -19.23
N LYS A 54 14.11 14.11 -20.32
CA LYS A 54 13.14 14.28 -21.41
C LYS A 54 11.80 13.77 -20.93
N ALA A 55 10.71 14.32 -21.46
CA ALA A 55 9.37 13.81 -21.18
C ALA A 55 9.35 12.29 -21.41
N GLU A 56 9.03 11.54 -20.35
CA GLU A 56 8.95 10.09 -20.44
C GLU A 56 7.87 9.70 -21.47
N PRO A 57 8.12 8.68 -22.30
CA PRO A 57 7.08 8.18 -23.18
C PRO A 57 5.93 7.63 -22.34
N GLN A 58 4.71 8.12 -22.59
CA GLN A 58 3.51 7.56 -21.99
C GLN A 58 3.17 6.23 -22.68
N ILE A 59 3.82 5.15 -22.21
CA ILE A 59 3.65 3.80 -22.77
C ILE A 59 2.30 3.19 -22.37
N PHE A 60 1.79 3.54 -21.19
CA PHE A 60 0.50 3.10 -20.70
C PHE A 60 -0.40 4.30 -20.47
N THR A 61 -1.54 4.30 -21.14
CA THR A 61 -2.55 5.33 -21.07
C THR A 61 -3.82 4.80 -20.43
N GLU A 62 -4.76 5.69 -20.11
CA GLU A 62 -6.09 5.27 -19.66
C GLU A 62 -6.82 4.42 -20.70
N ALA A 63 -6.48 4.53 -21.99
CA ALA A 63 -7.04 3.69 -23.05
C ALA A 63 -6.56 2.22 -22.97
N ASP A 64 -5.42 1.96 -22.32
CA ASP A 64 -4.90 0.60 -22.11
C ASP A 64 -5.54 -0.09 -20.89
N ARG A 65 -6.33 0.64 -20.09
CA ARG A 65 -7.05 0.04 -18.97
C ARG A 65 -8.15 -0.86 -19.51
N SER A 66 -8.16 -2.11 -19.03
CA SER A 66 -9.31 -2.98 -19.22
C SER A 66 -10.55 -2.37 -18.57
N ALA A 67 -11.72 -2.61 -19.18
CA ALA A 67 -12.98 -2.18 -18.59
C ALA A 67 -13.13 -2.74 -17.17
N LYS A 68 -13.64 -1.91 -16.25
CA LYS A 68 -13.92 -2.34 -14.88
C LYS A 68 -15.02 -3.41 -14.94
N VAL A 69 -14.69 -4.62 -14.48
CA VAL A 69 -15.67 -5.70 -14.31
C VAL A 69 -16.15 -5.68 -12.87
N GLU A 70 -17.42 -5.37 -12.67
CA GLU A 70 -18.07 -5.51 -11.37
C GLU A 70 -18.60 -6.94 -11.26
N VAL A 71 -17.90 -7.76 -10.47
CA VAL A 71 -18.18 -9.20 -10.33
C VAL A 71 -19.19 -9.47 -9.21
N PHE A 72 -19.36 -8.53 -8.29
CA PHE A 72 -20.17 -8.70 -7.08
C PHE A 72 -21.27 -7.64 -7.02
N ASP A 73 -22.48 -8.08 -6.67
CA ASP A 73 -23.61 -7.19 -6.43
C ASP A 73 -23.55 -6.59 -5.01
N GLU A 74 -24.15 -5.41 -4.85
CA GLU A 74 -24.28 -4.75 -3.55
C GLU A 74 -25.16 -5.54 -2.58
N GLY A 75 -24.51 -6.39 -1.80
CA GLY A 75 -25.14 -7.14 -0.72
C GLY A 75 -25.18 -8.65 -0.90
N GLU A 76 -24.38 -9.19 -1.83
CA GLU A 76 -24.14 -10.63 -1.91
C GLU A 76 -23.62 -11.21 -0.57
N ASN A 77 -22.89 -10.39 0.19
CA ASN A 77 -22.38 -10.73 1.53
C ASN A 77 -23.39 -10.52 2.68
N LYS A 78 -24.64 -10.10 2.42
CA LYS A 78 -25.62 -9.80 3.50
C LYS A 78 -26.12 -11.05 4.24
N ARG A 79 -25.95 -12.25 3.67
CA ARG A 79 -26.49 -13.53 4.21
C ARG A 79 -25.44 -14.48 4.81
N ILE A 80 -24.42 -13.93 5.47
CA ILE A 80 -23.38 -14.72 6.16
C ILE A 80 -23.58 -14.77 7.67
N CYS A 81 -22.98 -15.76 8.34
CA CYS A 81 -23.09 -15.98 9.77
C CYS A 81 -22.82 -14.72 10.61
N ARG A 82 -21.86 -13.86 10.24
CA ARG A 82 -21.58 -12.58 10.92
C ARG A 82 -22.84 -11.73 11.19
N TYR A 83 -23.74 -11.66 10.21
CA TYR A 83 -24.97 -10.87 10.22
C TYR A 83 -26.20 -11.64 10.72
N CYS A 84 -26.02 -12.90 11.10
CA CYS A 84 -27.10 -13.73 11.60
C CYS A 84 -27.40 -13.44 13.08
N ALA A 85 -28.67 -13.38 13.45
CA ALA A 85 -29.13 -13.24 14.83
C ALA A 85 -28.69 -14.41 15.73
N ASN A 86 -28.43 -15.58 15.14
CA ASN A 86 -28.05 -16.80 15.87
C ASN A 86 -26.54 -17.03 15.94
N TYR A 87 -25.74 -16.03 15.55
CA TYR A 87 -24.28 -16.09 15.57
C TYR A 87 -23.76 -15.47 16.87
N THR A 88 -23.10 -16.31 17.67
CA THR A 88 -22.55 -15.94 18.97
C THR A 88 -21.03 -15.95 18.87
N VAL A 89 -20.42 -14.81 19.18
CA VAL A 89 -18.96 -14.69 19.30
C VAL A 89 -18.61 -14.74 20.76
N ASN A 90 -17.77 -15.70 21.14
CA ASN A 90 -17.05 -15.64 22.40
C ASN A 90 -15.54 -15.53 22.10
N PRO A 91 -14.69 -15.19 23.08
CA PRO A 91 -13.26 -14.96 22.86
C PRO A 91 -12.49 -16.16 22.28
N PHE A 92 -13.03 -17.38 22.35
CA PHE A 92 -12.35 -18.61 21.96
C PHE A 92 -12.99 -19.33 20.76
N THR A 93 -14.30 -19.17 20.56
CA THR A 93 -15.05 -19.85 19.51
C THR A 93 -16.16 -18.98 18.94
N GLN A 94 -16.39 -19.17 17.65
CA GLN A 94 -17.50 -18.61 16.89
C GLN A 94 -18.54 -19.71 16.70
N PHE A 95 -19.75 -19.52 17.22
CA PHE A 95 -20.71 -20.62 17.37
C PHE A 95 -22.09 -20.28 16.82
N CYS A 96 -22.74 -21.27 16.20
CA CYS A 96 -24.13 -21.16 15.76
C CYS A 96 -25.08 -21.78 16.78
N ALA A 97 -25.95 -20.97 17.38
CA ALA A 97 -26.91 -21.42 18.39
C ALA A 97 -27.93 -22.45 17.85
N ILE A 98 -28.25 -22.41 16.54
CA ILE A 98 -29.23 -23.30 15.91
C ILE A 98 -28.64 -24.67 15.58
N HIS A 99 -27.46 -24.71 14.97
CA HIS A 99 -26.81 -25.96 14.54
C HIS A 99 -25.92 -26.57 15.62
N LYS A 100 -25.71 -25.84 16.73
CA LYS A 100 -24.90 -26.25 17.88
C LYS A 100 -23.49 -26.70 17.48
N LYS A 101 -22.86 -25.96 16.57
CA LYS A 101 -21.50 -26.21 16.09
C LYS A 101 -20.73 -24.91 15.94
N GLU A 102 -19.40 -25.04 15.91
CA GLU A 102 -18.50 -23.97 15.52
C GLU A 102 -18.72 -23.61 14.04
N VAL A 103 -18.69 -22.32 13.73
CA VAL A 103 -18.90 -21.76 12.38
C VAL A 103 -17.96 -20.59 12.16
N GLN A 104 -17.64 -20.27 10.91
CA GLN A 104 -16.91 -19.07 10.55
C GLN A 104 -17.87 -17.91 10.26
N ALA A 105 -17.41 -16.66 10.47
CA ALA A 105 -18.18 -15.46 10.18
C ALA A 105 -18.71 -15.37 8.73
N THR A 106 -17.98 -15.96 7.77
CA THR A 106 -18.30 -15.99 6.33
C THR A 106 -19.17 -17.18 5.91
N ASP A 107 -19.46 -18.13 6.81
CA ASP A 107 -20.30 -19.29 6.49
C ASP A 107 -21.74 -18.88 6.16
N THR A 108 -22.41 -19.69 5.34
CA THR A 108 -23.83 -19.50 4.98
C THR A 108 -24.66 -20.74 5.34
N CYS A 109 -25.95 -20.52 5.63
CA CYS A 109 -26.88 -21.63 5.88
C CYS A 109 -28.33 -21.27 5.52
N GLY A 110 -29.17 -22.29 5.29
CA GLY A 110 -30.59 -22.11 4.97
C GLY A 110 -31.45 -21.55 6.11
N ARG A 111 -30.94 -21.52 7.35
CA ARG A 111 -31.64 -20.99 8.54
C ARG A 111 -31.16 -19.60 8.95
N PHE A 112 -30.61 -18.84 8.01
CA PHE A 112 -30.16 -17.47 8.23
C PHE A 112 -31.34 -16.57 8.64
N LYS A 113 -31.16 -15.79 9.70
CA LYS A 113 -32.09 -14.74 10.13
C LYS A 113 -31.27 -13.48 10.41
N GLN A 114 -31.59 -12.38 9.72
CA GLN A 114 -30.88 -11.11 9.89
C GLN A 114 -31.09 -10.57 11.31
N THR A 115 -30.05 -9.98 11.88
CA THR A 115 -30.14 -9.31 13.18
C THR A 115 -30.50 -7.83 12.99
N GLU A 116 -31.39 -7.29 13.83
CA GLU A 116 -31.84 -5.90 13.70
C GLU A 116 -30.83 -4.89 14.27
N GLU A 117 -29.92 -5.33 15.15
CA GLU A 117 -29.00 -4.44 15.87
C GLU A 117 -27.65 -4.20 15.16
N LYS A 118 -27.15 -5.15 14.35
CA LYS A 118 -25.81 -5.05 13.73
C LYS A 118 -25.78 -4.25 12.42
N ASP A 119 -26.93 -3.93 11.83
CA ASP A 119 -27.01 -3.07 10.64
C ASP A 119 -26.58 -1.61 10.92
N ASN A 120 -26.57 -1.17 12.19
CA ASN A 120 -26.15 0.19 12.57
C ASN A 120 -24.64 0.32 12.86
N ALA A 121 -23.93 -0.78 13.18
CA ALA A 121 -22.51 -0.71 13.53
C ALA A 121 -21.59 -0.60 12.30
N ASP A 122 -21.98 -1.19 11.16
CA ASP A 122 -21.22 -1.14 9.90
C ASP A 122 -21.52 0.15 9.09
N ARG A 123 -22.43 1.05 9.52
CA ARG A 123 -22.71 2.34 8.87
C ARG A 123 -21.78 3.49 9.33
N PHE A 124 -20.93 3.23 10.31
CA PHE A 124 -20.04 4.22 10.92
C PHE A 124 -18.54 3.99 10.60
N PHE A 125 -18.24 3.08 9.67
CA PHE A 125 -16.90 2.84 9.12
C PHE A 125 -16.92 2.95 7.59
#